data_AF-A0A7S0MEW2-F1
#
_entry.id   AF-A0A7S0MEW2-F1
#
_cell.length_a   1.000
_cell.length_b   1.000
_cell.length_c   1.000
_cell.angle_alpha   90.00
_cell.angle_beta   90.00
_cell.angle_gamma   90.00
#
_symmetry.space_group_name_H-M   'P 1'
#
loop_
_entity.id
_entity.type
_entity.pdbx_description
1 polymer ?
#
loop_
_entity_poly.entity_id
_entity_poly.type
_entity_poly.pdbx_seq_one_letter_code
_entity_poly.pdbx_strand_id
1 'polypeptide(L)'
;MREDDPPSDDDTRSLLSSHVDAHPTDRPEPFPLQTPVQRASDPTEFDLEIEEELAYSAAHVTSVLKPVSITMFLVVLIVKATSEQLGGSVVQSPYLVYREVDTDDTGTRAMKALVNALVIVGGVLCFTVAFFFLYKHRCTRILYGWLGFSVGSLLGFSGGALSYTLLVKAFNSGNAWFPAVDMYSFVFIQFNFAVMGVAVVFWRSPLLAKQVYLVIASCIMAWVLSRFFPEWTMWALLWGLACYDIFAVLAPC
;
A
#
# COMPACT_ATOMS: atom_id res chain seq x y z
N MET A 1 -49.86 -22.67 48.32
CA MET A 1 -50.94 -23.02 47.38
C MET A 1 -51.93 -21.88 47.40
N ARG A 2 -51.89 -21.03 46.38
CA ARG A 2 -52.91 -20.03 46.10
C ARG A 2 -53.01 -20.00 44.59
N GLU A 3 -54.11 -20.57 44.11
CA GLU A 3 -54.52 -20.56 42.71
C GLU A 3 -54.87 -19.12 42.29
N ASP A 4 -54.37 -18.70 41.14
CA ASP A 4 -54.81 -17.50 40.42
C ASP A 4 -56.00 -17.90 39.53
N ASP A 5 -57.18 -17.34 39.80
CA ASP A 5 -58.31 -17.32 38.87
C ASP A 5 -58.28 -15.99 38.06
N PRO A 6 -58.53 -16.03 36.74
CA PRO A 6 -58.55 -14.82 35.91
C PRO A 6 -59.83 -13.98 36.09
N PRO A 7 -59.74 -12.63 36.00
CA PRO A 7 -60.89 -11.75 36.19
C PRO A 7 -61.88 -11.75 34.99
N SER A 8 -63.16 -11.63 35.34
CA SER A 8 -64.37 -11.75 34.53
C SER A 8 -64.64 -10.60 33.52
N ASP A 9 -65.22 -10.95 32.37
CA ASP A 9 -65.51 -10.14 31.17
C ASP A 9 -66.31 -8.82 31.37
N ASP A 10 -66.84 -8.53 32.56
CA ASP A 10 -67.64 -7.32 32.80
C ASP A 10 -66.78 -6.05 32.92
N ASP A 11 -65.52 -6.17 33.36
CA ASP A 11 -64.60 -5.03 33.46
C ASP A 11 -64.15 -4.51 32.09
N THR A 12 -64.15 -5.37 31.06
CA THR A 12 -63.69 -5.00 29.72
C THR A 12 -64.73 -4.15 28.97
N ARG A 13 -66.02 -4.31 29.29
CA ARG A 13 -67.11 -3.53 28.67
C ARG A 13 -67.20 -2.10 29.21
N SER A 14 -66.78 -1.88 30.45
CA SER A 14 -66.82 -0.53 31.05
C SER A 14 -65.77 0.42 30.41
N LEU A 15 -64.59 -0.11 30.06
CA LEU A 15 -63.52 0.67 29.40
C LEU A 15 -63.81 0.94 27.92
N LEU A 16 -64.61 0.09 27.26
CA LEU A 16 -65.01 0.29 25.87
C LEU A 16 -66.11 1.36 25.71
N SER A 17 -66.84 1.68 26.79
CA SER A 17 -67.92 2.68 26.76
C SER A 17 -67.43 4.12 27.05
N SER A 18 -66.20 4.32 27.52
CA SER A 18 -65.73 5.67 27.92
C SER A 18 -65.00 6.43 26.82
N HIS A 19 -64.77 5.84 25.64
CA HIS A 19 -64.04 6.50 24.55
C HIS A 19 -64.88 6.83 23.30
N VAL A 20 -66.17 6.48 23.34
CA VAL A 20 -67.16 6.89 22.34
C VAL A 20 -67.96 8.02 22.98
N ASP A 21 -67.51 9.27 22.79
CA ASP A 21 -68.35 10.49 22.68
C ASP A 21 -67.50 11.76 22.90
N ALA A 22 -67.01 12.37 21.81
CA ALA A 22 -66.87 13.83 21.69
C ALA A 22 -66.51 14.28 20.25
N HIS A 23 -67.55 14.75 19.53
CA HIS A 23 -67.57 15.88 18.57
C HIS A 23 -66.84 15.79 17.19
N PRO A 24 -67.44 16.26 16.07
CA PRO A 24 -67.00 15.93 14.72
C PRO A 24 -66.25 17.08 14.04
N THR A 25 -64.93 16.96 13.90
CA THR A 25 -64.15 17.65 12.85
C THR A 25 -62.87 16.88 12.62
N ASP A 26 -62.81 16.10 11.54
CA ASP A 26 -61.62 15.82 10.71
C ASP A 26 -61.85 14.53 9.91
N ARG A 27 -62.20 14.69 8.62
CA ARG A 27 -62.02 13.61 7.64
C ARG A 27 -60.60 13.71 7.08
N PRO A 28 -59.78 12.65 7.14
CA PRO A 28 -58.63 12.56 6.26
C PRO A 28 -59.06 12.11 4.86
N GLU A 29 -58.58 12.84 3.85
CA GLU A 29 -58.76 12.60 2.41
C GLU A 29 -58.18 11.24 1.96
N PRO A 30 -58.63 10.66 0.81
CA PRO A 30 -58.13 9.38 0.35
C PRO A 30 -56.71 9.52 -0.24
N PHE A 31 -55.80 8.62 0.18
CA PHE A 31 -54.43 8.48 -0.33
C PHE A 31 -54.40 8.26 -1.86
N PRO A 32 -53.56 8.98 -2.62
CA PRO A 32 -53.35 8.64 -4.03
C PRO A 32 -52.48 7.38 -4.15
N LEU A 33 -53.04 6.35 -4.78
CA LEU A 33 -52.31 5.17 -5.27
C LEU A 33 -51.33 5.60 -6.37
N GLN A 34 -50.03 5.68 -6.06
CA GLN A 34 -48.98 5.78 -7.07
C GLN A 34 -48.65 4.38 -7.62
N THR A 35 -48.96 4.16 -8.90
CA THR A 35 -48.53 3.00 -9.69
C THR A 35 -47.06 3.13 -10.11
N PRO A 36 -46.34 2.01 -10.34
CA PRO A 36 -44.87 1.99 -10.50
C PRO A 36 -44.39 2.34 -11.93
N VAL A 37 -45.16 3.08 -12.72
CA VAL A 37 -44.90 3.29 -14.16
C VAL A 37 -44.73 4.78 -14.48
N GLN A 38 -43.85 5.47 -13.75
CA GLN A 38 -43.38 6.80 -14.16
C GLN A 38 -41.94 7.04 -13.71
N ARG A 39 -41.06 6.07 -13.96
CA ARG A 39 -39.61 6.30 -13.99
C ARG A 39 -39.24 6.69 -15.43
N ALA A 40 -39.66 7.89 -15.84
CA ALA A 40 -38.86 8.64 -16.78
C ALA A 40 -37.71 9.16 -15.90
N SER A 41 -36.52 8.58 -16.03
CA SER A 41 -35.31 9.17 -15.45
C SER A 41 -35.27 10.61 -15.94
N ASP A 42 -35.46 11.57 -15.04
CA ASP A 42 -35.26 12.97 -15.36
C ASP A 42 -33.83 13.07 -15.92
N PRO A 43 -33.61 13.60 -17.15
CA PRO A 43 -32.26 13.76 -17.67
C PRO A 43 -31.35 14.45 -16.66
N THR A 44 -31.92 15.32 -15.81
CA THR A 44 -31.24 15.98 -14.70
C THR A 44 -30.80 15.02 -13.58
N GLU A 45 -31.60 14.01 -13.21
CA GLU A 45 -31.22 13.02 -12.18
C GLU A 45 -30.11 12.09 -12.67
N PHE A 46 -30.18 11.68 -13.94
CA PHE A 46 -29.15 10.83 -14.55
C PHE A 46 -27.81 11.57 -14.70
N ASP A 47 -27.84 12.85 -15.08
CA ASP A 47 -26.63 13.68 -15.18
C ASP A 47 -25.99 13.90 -13.80
N LEU A 48 -26.79 14.06 -12.73
CA LEU A 48 -26.30 14.17 -11.35
C LEU A 48 -25.64 12.88 -10.85
N GLU A 49 -26.21 11.70 -11.16
CA GLU A 49 -25.59 10.41 -10.83
C GLU A 49 -24.23 10.24 -11.51
N ILE A 50 -24.11 10.65 -12.78
CA ILE A 50 -22.84 10.63 -13.52
C ILE A 50 -21.82 11.61 -12.90
N GLU A 51 -22.24 12.81 -12.52
CA GLU A 51 -21.38 13.79 -11.84
C GLU A 51 -20.89 13.27 -10.47
N GLU A 52 -21.74 12.60 -9.70
CA GLU A 52 -21.35 11.95 -8.43
C GLU A 52 -20.39 10.78 -8.65
N GLU A 53 -20.62 9.92 -9.65
CA GLU A 53 -19.70 8.83 -10.00
C GLU A 53 -18.34 9.37 -10.47
N LEU A 54 -18.33 10.42 -11.30
CA LEU A 54 -17.12 11.11 -11.74
C LEU A 54 -16.39 11.76 -10.56
N ALA A 55 -17.11 12.43 -9.66
CA ALA A 55 -16.54 13.07 -8.48
C ALA A 55 -15.96 12.03 -7.51
N TYR A 56 -16.64 10.90 -7.31
CA TYR A 56 -16.14 9.78 -6.51
C TYR A 56 -14.89 9.16 -7.13
N SER A 57 -14.91 8.90 -8.44
CA SER A 57 -13.76 8.38 -9.18
C SER A 57 -12.56 9.34 -9.11
N ALA A 58 -12.79 10.64 -9.31
CA ALA A 58 -11.75 11.67 -9.21
C ALA A 58 -11.20 11.81 -7.79
N ALA A 59 -12.06 11.76 -6.76
CA ALA A 59 -11.65 11.79 -5.37
C ALA A 59 -10.81 10.55 -5.01
N HIS A 60 -11.21 9.37 -5.50
CA HIS A 60 -10.48 8.14 -5.31
C HIS A 60 -9.09 8.20 -5.93
N VAL A 61 -9.00 8.61 -7.21
CA VAL A 61 -7.72 8.78 -7.91
C VAL A 61 -6.83 9.78 -7.17
N THR A 62 -7.36 10.94 -6.76
CA THR A 62 -6.60 11.97 -6.03
C THR A 62 -6.06 11.45 -4.70
N SER A 63 -6.85 10.64 -3.97
CA SER A 63 -6.44 10.06 -2.68
C SER A 63 -5.24 9.11 -2.80
N VAL A 64 -5.13 8.39 -3.93
CA VAL A 64 -4.05 7.45 -4.25
C VAL A 64 -2.85 8.16 -4.86
N LEU A 65 -3.08 9.22 -5.65
CA LEU A 65 -2.00 9.96 -6.32
C LEU A 65 -1.14 10.74 -5.32
N LYS A 66 -1.76 11.28 -4.26
CA LYS A 66 -1.16 11.93 -3.09
C LYS A 66 0.10 11.23 -2.53
N PRO A 67 0.02 9.98 -2.02
CA PRO A 67 1.18 9.29 -1.47
C PRO A 67 2.20 8.91 -2.56
N VAL A 68 1.75 8.54 -3.75
CA VAL A 68 2.63 8.10 -4.84
C VAL A 68 3.49 9.25 -5.35
N SER A 69 2.91 10.44 -5.57
CA SER A 69 3.67 11.61 -6.02
C SER A 69 4.76 12.02 -5.02
N ILE A 70 4.44 11.99 -3.72
CA ILE A 70 5.42 12.22 -2.64
C ILE A 70 6.56 11.19 -2.70
N THR A 71 6.23 9.91 -2.90
CA THR A 71 7.27 8.85 -3.00
C THR A 71 8.18 9.08 -4.19
N MET A 72 7.62 9.40 -5.37
CA MET A 72 8.41 9.62 -6.59
C MET A 72 9.33 10.82 -6.45
N PHE A 73 8.82 11.93 -5.92
CA PHE A 73 9.63 13.12 -5.66
C PHE A 73 10.77 12.83 -4.69
N LEU A 74 10.50 12.14 -3.58
CA LEU A 74 11.50 11.81 -2.57
C LEU A 74 12.57 10.85 -3.10
N VAL A 75 12.19 9.84 -3.90
CA VAL A 75 13.12 8.91 -4.55
C VAL A 75 14.08 9.65 -5.47
N VAL A 76 13.59 10.55 -6.32
CA VAL A 76 14.43 11.32 -7.24
C VAL A 76 15.46 12.14 -6.48
N LEU A 77 15.05 12.82 -5.40
CA LEU A 77 15.97 13.58 -4.54
C LEU A 77 17.05 12.68 -3.91
N ILE A 78 16.66 11.52 -3.37
CA ILE A 78 17.58 10.58 -2.73
C ILE A 78 18.58 10.01 -3.74
N VAL A 79 18.11 9.58 -4.91
CA VAL A 79 18.97 9.00 -5.95
C VAL A 79 19.95 10.06 -6.47
N LYS A 80 19.50 11.29 -6.74
CA LYS A 80 20.36 12.41 -7.14
C LYS A 80 21.34 12.83 -6.05
N ALA A 81 20.92 12.79 -4.78
CA ALA A 81 21.82 13.06 -3.67
C ALA A 81 22.92 11.98 -3.60
N THR A 82 22.59 10.72 -3.86
CA THR A 82 23.53 9.61 -3.65
C THR A 82 24.37 9.28 -4.88
N SER A 83 23.98 9.71 -6.09
CA SER A 83 24.67 9.39 -7.35
C SER A 83 26.17 9.74 -7.36
N GLU A 84 26.56 10.82 -6.67
CA GLU A 84 27.98 11.23 -6.56
C GLU A 84 28.82 10.20 -5.78
N GLN A 85 28.22 9.54 -4.78
CA GLN A 85 28.88 8.48 -4.00
C GLN A 85 28.88 7.13 -4.76
N LEU A 86 28.05 6.99 -5.81
CA LEU A 86 27.97 5.76 -6.59
C LEU A 86 29.21 5.55 -7.49
N GLY A 87 29.87 6.63 -7.90
CA GLY A 87 30.99 6.60 -8.86
C GLY A 87 32.30 5.99 -8.33
N GLY A 88 32.44 5.82 -7.01
CA GLY A 88 33.69 5.33 -6.40
C GLY A 88 33.73 3.84 -6.04
N SER A 89 32.59 3.16 -5.99
CA SER A 89 32.54 1.75 -5.59
C SER A 89 31.26 1.13 -6.10
N VAL A 90 31.17 0.72 -7.37
CA VAL A 90 30.08 -0.17 -7.80
C VAL A 90 30.20 -1.43 -6.94
N VAL A 91 29.36 -1.55 -5.91
CA VAL A 91 29.25 -2.78 -5.13
C VAL A 91 28.92 -3.85 -6.16
N GLN A 92 29.81 -4.82 -6.34
CA GLN A 92 29.58 -5.94 -7.26
C GLN A 92 28.27 -6.58 -6.83
N SER A 93 27.21 -6.38 -7.62
CA SER A 93 25.90 -6.92 -7.31
C SER A 93 25.98 -8.44 -7.45
N PRO A 94 25.78 -9.22 -6.37
CA PRO A 94 25.81 -10.68 -6.44
C PRO A 94 24.66 -11.25 -7.27
N TYR A 95 23.71 -10.40 -7.66
CA TYR A 95 22.56 -10.75 -8.49
C TYR A 95 22.84 -10.65 -9.99
N LEU A 96 24.04 -10.19 -10.40
CA LEU A 96 24.41 -10.09 -11.81
C LEU A 96 25.17 -11.34 -12.26
N VAL A 97 24.55 -12.13 -13.13
CA VAL A 97 25.22 -13.31 -13.76
C VAL A 97 26.26 -12.86 -14.77
N TYR A 98 25.95 -11.82 -15.54
CA TYR A 98 26.85 -11.21 -16.50
C TYR A 98 27.13 -9.77 -16.09
N ARG A 99 28.41 -9.38 -16.12
CA ARG A 99 28.83 -8.01 -15.92
C ARG A 99 28.68 -7.24 -17.22
N GLU A 100 27.86 -6.19 -17.21
CA GLU A 100 27.84 -5.19 -18.27
C GLU A 100 29.15 -4.38 -18.19
N VAL A 101 29.96 -4.43 -19.23
CA VAL A 101 31.18 -3.63 -19.35
C VAL A 101 30.98 -2.58 -20.43
N ASP A 102 31.36 -1.34 -20.13
CA ASP A 102 31.23 -0.20 -21.04
C ASP A 102 32.07 -0.28 -22.33
N THR A 103 32.71 -1.41 -22.60
CA THR A 103 33.50 -1.68 -23.80
C THR A 103 32.80 -2.56 -24.83
N ASP A 104 31.65 -3.16 -24.51
CA ASP A 104 30.96 -4.10 -25.41
C ASP A 104 30.14 -3.39 -26.51
N ASP A 105 29.81 -4.06 -27.61
CA ASP A 105 28.86 -3.53 -28.60
C ASP A 105 27.43 -3.40 -28.02
N THR A 106 26.66 -2.40 -28.45
CA THR A 106 25.32 -2.08 -27.91
C THR A 106 24.38 -3.29 -27.95
N GLY A 107 24.40 -4.06 -29.04
CA GLY A 107 23.56 -5.25 -29.17
C GLY A 107 23.94 -6.35 -28.17
N THR A 108 25.25 -6.55 -27.97
CA THR A 108 25.77 -7.54 -27.01
C THR A 108 25.46 -7.13 -25.57
N ARG A 109 25.53 -5.83 -25.25
CA ARG A 109 25.13 -5.30 -23.93
C ARG A 109 23.66 -5.54 -23.66
N ALA A 110 22.79 -5.23 -24.62
CA ALA A 110 21.35 -5.43 -24.49
C ALA A 110 21.00 -6.90 -24.27
N MET A 111 21.64 -7.83 -24.99
CA MET A 111 21.42 -9.27 -24.79
C MET A 111 21.91 -9.76 -23.42
N LYS A 112 23.08 -9.31 -22.97
CA LYS A 112 23.59 -9.64 -21.62
C LYS A 112 22.66 -9.10 -20.53
N ALA A 113 22.18 -7.87 -20.68
CA ALA A 113 21.22 -7.24 -19.79
C ALA A 113 19.88 -8.00 -19.75
N LEU A 114 19.39 -8.44 -20.92
CA LEU A 114 18.14 -9.19 -21.04
C LEU A 114 18.23 -10.54 -20.31
N VAL A 115 19.30 -11.30 -20.53
CA VAL A 115 19.50 -12.59 -19.84
C VAL A 115 19.57 -12.39 -18.33
N ASN A 116 20.30 -11.38 -17.90
CA ASN A 116 20.41 -11.05 -16.48
C ASN A 116 19.05 -10.67 -15.87
N ALA A 117 18.28 -9.81 -16.54
CA ALA A 117 16.93 -9.45 -16.13
C ALA A 117 16.00 -10.68 -16.05
N LEU A 118 16.09 -11.60 -17.01
CA LEU A 118 15.28 -12.83 -17.02
C LEU A 118 15.60 -13.75 -15.84
N VAL A 119 16.86 -13.89 -15.46
CA VAL A 119 17.27 -14.66 -14.27
C VAL A 119 16.70 -14.03 -13.00
N ILE A 120 16.75 -12.71 -12.88
CA ILE A 120 16.23 -11.98 -11.71
C ILE A 120 14.71 -12.11 -11.63
N VAL A 121 13.99 -11.89 -12.75
CA VAL A 121 12.54 -12.09 -12.81
C VAL A 121 12.19 -13.52 -12.43
N GLY A 122 12.86 -14.52 -13.01
CA GLY A 122 12.69 -15.93 -12.63
C GLY A 122 12.93 -16.20 -11.14
N GLY A 123 13.92 -15.56 -10.53
CA GLY A 123 14.18 -15.63 -9.09
C GLY A 123 13.04 -15.04 -8.25
N VAL A 124 12.49 -13.89 -8.67
CA VAL A 124 11.31 -13.29 -8.02
C VAL A 124 10.11 -14.24 -8.13
N LEU A 125 9.89 -14.87 -9.28
CA LEU A 125 8.83 -15.87 -9.45
C LEU A 125 9.03 -17.09 -8.54
N CYS A 126 10.26 -17.59 -8.44
CA CYS A 126 10.56 -18.70 -7.54
C CYS A 126 10.22 -18.33 -6.09
N PHE A 127 10.51 -17.10 -5.69
CA PHE A 127 10.22 -16.59 -4.35
C PHE A 127 8.70 -16.42 -4.11
N THR A 128 7.95 -15.89 -5.08
CA THR A 128 6.49 -15.75 -4.97
C THR A 128 5.80 -17.11 -4.88
N VAL A 129 6.23 -18.10 -5.67
CA VAL A 129 5.73 -19.48 -5.60
C VAL A 129 6.10 -20.14 -4.26
N ALA A 130 7.31 -19.90 -3.75
CA ALA A 130 7.71 -20.40 -2.43
C ALA A 130 6.80 -19.85 -1.33
N PHE A 131 6.49 -18.56 -1.34
CA PHE A 131 5.52 -17.96 -0.41
C PHE A 131 4.12 -18.53 -0.56
N PHE A 132 3.66 -18.75 -1.78
CA PHE A 132 2.38 -19.41 -2.03
C PHE A 132 2.35 -20.83 -1.45
N PHE A 133 3.42 -21.59 -1.62
CA PHE A 133 3.55 -22.92 -1.04
C PHE A 133 3.57 -22.88 0.50
N LEU A 134 4.36 -21.97 1.10
CA LEU A 134 4.38 -21.75 2.56
C LEU A 134 2.99 -21.37 3.10
N TYR A 135 2.25 -20.56 2.35
CA TYR A 135 0.87 -20.19 2.67
C TYR A 135 -0.06 -21.41 2.62
N LYS A 136 0.03 -22.24 1.57
CA LYS A 136 -0.75 -23.47 1.40
C LYS A 136 -0.50 -24.48 2.53
N HIS A 137 0.74 -24.60 3.00
CA HIS A 137 1.11 -25.46 4.12
C HIS A 137 0.66 -24.93 5.50
N ARG A 138 -0.13 -23.85 5.56
CA ARG A 138 -0.59 -23.18 6.79
C ARG A 138 0.57 -22.81 7.72
N CYS A 139 1.76 -22.54 7.16
CA CYS A 139 2.95 -22.12 7.91
C CYS A 139 2.90 -20.62 8.27
N THR A 140 1.76 -20.17 8.81
CA THR A 140 1.45 -18.76 9.05
C THR A 140 2.49 -18.08 9.95
N ARG A 141 2.99 -18.78 10.98
CA ARG A 141 4.05 -18.24 11.87
C ARG A 141 5.36 -17.95 11.13
N ILE A 142 5.75 -18.84 10.21
CA ILE A 142 6.97 -18.68 9.41
C ILE A 142 6.80 -17.50 8.46
N LEU A 143 5.63 -17.37 7.83
CA LEU A 143 5.32 -16.27 6.94
C LEU A 143 5.35 -14.92 7.67
N TYR A 144 4.70 -14.81 8.82
CA TYR A 144 4.74 -13.58 9.64
C TYR A 144 6.16 -13.24 10.10
N GLY A 145 6.92 -14.24 10.57
CA GLY A 145 8.32 -14.05 10.97
C GLY A 145 9.21 -13.64 9.81
N TRP A 146 9.04 -14.26 8.64
CA TRP A 146 9.81 -13.94 7.44
C TRP A 146 9.50 -12.53 6.93
N LEU A 147 8.22 -12.15 6.84
CA LEU A 147 7.83 -10.79 6.43
C LEU A 147 8.36 -9.75 7.42
N GLY A 148 8.29 -10.02 8.72
CA GLY A 148 8.86 -9.16 9.77
C GLY A 148 10.36 -9.02 9.66
N PHE A 149 11.07 -10.13 9.47
CA PHE A 149 12.51 -10.13 9.24
C PHE A 149 12.86 -9.36 7.96
N SER A 150 12.16 -9.59 6.85
CA SER A 150 12.40 -8.90 5.58
C SER A 150 12.23 -7.39 5.70
N VAL A 151 11.14 -6.92 6.32
CA VAL A 151 10.90 -5.48 6.54
C VAL A 151 11.93 -4.90 7.51
N GLY A 152 12.26 -5.61 8.58
CA GLY A 152 13.27 -5.20 9.55
C GLY A 152 14.67 -5.10 8.94
N SER A 153 15.08 -6.06 8.12
CA SER A 153 16.35 -6.03 7.39
C SER A 153 16.35 -4.92 6.32
N LEU A 154 15.24 -4.71 5.62
CA LEU A 154 15.12 -3.63 4.64
C LEU A 154 15.26 -2.25 5.32
N LEU A 155 14.50 -1.99 6.38
CA LEU A 155 14.53 -0.70 7.09
C LEU A 155 15.82 -0.52 7.89
N GLY A 156 16.32 -1.58 8.52
CA GLY A 156 17.51 -1.55 9.36
C GLY A 156 18.81 -1.53 8.56
N PHE A 157 19.07 -2.56 7.76
CA PHE A 157 20.32 -2.70 7.02
C PHE A 157 20.36 -1.81 5.78
N SER A 158 19.41 -1.96 4.84
CA SER A 158 19.40 -1.14 3.62
C SER A 158 19.05 0.32 3.92
N GLY A 159 18.09 0.56 4.81
CA GLY A 159 17.76 1.91 5.28
C GLY A 159 18.90 2.56 6.08
N GLY A 160 19.65 1.77 6.85
CA GLY A 160 20.87 2.20 7.53
C GLY A 160 22.00 2.55 6.57
N ALA A 161 22.18 1.77 5.51
CA ALA A 161 23.16 2.08 4.46
C ALA A 161 22.80 3.40 3.75
N LEU A 162 21.52 3.60 3.42
CA LEU A 162 21.03 4.84 2.84
C LEU A 162 21.24 6.02 3.80
N SER A 163 20.82 5.92 5.06
CA SER A 163 20.96 7.00 6.04
C SER A 163 22.42 7.35 6.31
N TYR A 164 23.31 6.35 6.34
CA TYR A 164 24.76 6.56 6.44
C TYR A 164 25.32 7.32 5.24
N THR A 165 24.96 6.94 4.00
CA THR A 165 25.44 7.65 2.80
C THR A 165 24.97 9.10 2.75
N LEU A 166 23.73 9.36 3.16
CA LEU A 166 23.18 10.72 3.26
C LEU A 166 23.88 11.54 4.35
N LEU A 167 24.18 10.91 5.49
CA LEU A 167 24.86 11.54 6.62
C LEU A 167 26.30 11.91 6.26
N VAL A 168 27.06 11.02 5.62
CA VAL A 168 28.41 11.33 5.11
C VAL A 168 28.38 12.47 4.09
N LYS A 169 27.40 12.47 3.18
CA LYS A 169 27.24 13.58 2.23
C LYS A 169 26.91 14.89 2.95
N ALA A 170 26.02 14.86 3.95
CA ALA A 170 25.67 16.03 4.74
C ALA A 170 26.90 16.63 5.44
N PHE A 171 27.76 15.79 6.03
CA PHE A 171 29.04 16.23 6.61
C PHE A 171 29.98 16.83 5.57
N ASN A 172 30.20 16.15 4.45
CA ASN A 172 31.11 16.61 3.41
C ASN A 172 30.61 17.89 2.70
N SER A 173 29.30 18.12 2.69
CA SER A 173 28.69 19.33 2.10
C SER A 173 28.86 20.60 2.94
N GLY A 174 29.56 20.55 4.07
CA GLY A 174 29.88 21.74 4.87
C GLY A 174 28.69 22.36 5.62
N ASN A 175 27.55 21.67 5.66
CA ASN A 175 26.39 22.13 6.41
C ASN A 175 26.65 21.93 7.92
N ALA A 176 27.09 22.98 8.60
CA ALA A 176 27.44 23.02 10.02
C ALA A 176 26.29 22.66 11.00
N TRP A 177 25.08 22.43 10.47
CA TRP A 177 23.90 22.05 11.24
C TRP A 177 23.90 20.59 11.71
N PHE A 178 24.63 19.68 11.04
CA PHE A 178 24.63 18.27 11.41
C PHE A 178 25.72 17.95 12.44
N PRO A 179 25.37 17.51 13.67
CA PRO A 179 26.34 17.12 14.67
C PRO A 179 26.98 15.78 14.28
N ALA A 180 28.30 15.64 14.50
CA ALA A 180 29.02 14.37 14.36
C ALA A 180 28.28 13.27 15.14
N VAL A 181 27.67 12.32 14.42
CA VAL A 181 26.92 11.22 15.05
C VAL A 181 27.88 10.06 15.29
N ASP A 182 28.08 9.69 16.55
CA ASP A 182 28.84 8.51 16.93
C ASP A 182 28.18 7.22 16.39
N MET A 183 29.01 6.25 16.01
CA MET A 183 28.55 4.96 15.46
C MET A 183 27.51 4.27 16.35
N TYR A 184 27.70 4.29 17.67
CA TYR A 184 26.76 3.66 18.61
C TYR A 184 25.41 4.36 18.64
N SER A 185 25.39 5.70 18.60
CA SER A 185 24.16 6.48 18.56
C SER A 185 23.40 6.23 17.26
N PHE A 186 24.12 6.18 16.13
CA PHE A 186 23.54 5.86 14.83
C PHE A 186 22.88 4.48 14.80
N VAL A 187 23.60 3.45 15.26
CA VAL A 187 23.07 2.07 15.31
C VAL A 187 21.85 1.98 16.22
N PHE A 188 21.88 2.66 17.37
CA PHE A 188 20.74 2.67 18.30
C PHE A 188 19.51 3.33 17.67
N ILE A 189 19.65 4.50 17.03
CA ILE A 189 18.55 5.19 16.34
C ILE A 189 18.00 4.33 15.20
N GLN A 190 18.88 3.76 14.37
CA GLN A 190 18.48 2.93 13.24
C GLN A 190 17.77 1.65 13.69
N PHE A 191 18.22 1.03 14.78
CA PHE A 191 17.56 -0.14 15.35
C PHE A 191 16.16 0.19 15.86
N ASN A 192 15.99 1.29 16.60
CA ASN A 192 14.66 1.75 17.04
C ASN A 192 13.74 2.03 15.85
N PHE A 193 14.26 2.68 14.80
CA PHE A 193 13.51 2.92 13.57
C PHE A 193 13.07 1.62 12.88
N ALA A 194 13.96 0.63 12.78
CA ALA A 194 13.64 -0.67 12.18
C ALA A 194 12.59 -1.44 12.99
N VAL A 195 12.73 -1.50 14.32
CA VAL A 195 11.76 -2.15 15.21
C VAL A 195 10.41 -1.47 15.14
N MET A 196 10.37 -0.14 15.16
CA MET A 196 9.12 0.62 15.01
C MET A 196 8.49 0.40 13.64
N GLY A 197 9.27 0.29 12.57
CA GLY A 197 8.76 -0.03 11.24
C GLY A 197 8.10 -1.41 11.16
N VAL A 198 8.74 -2.43 11.74
CA VAL A 198 8.14 -3.77 11.85
C VAL A 198 6.88 -3.72 12.71
N ALA A 199 6.92 -3.06 13.86
CA ALA A 199 5.75 -2.89 14.72
C ALA A 199 4.60 -2.19 13.98
N VAL A 200 4.87 -1.14 13.21
CA VAL A 200 3.83 -0.41 12.45
C VAL A 200 3.17 -1.28 11.39
N VAL A 201 3.91 -2.20 10.77
CA VAL A 201 3.38 -3.13 9.76
C VAL A 201 2.48 -4.19 10.39
N PHE A 202 2.90 -4.82 11.49
CA PHE A 202 2.18 -5.95 12.09
C PHE A 202 1.16 -5.56 13.17
N TRP A 203 1.35 -4.43 13.85
CA TRP A 203 0.45 -3.96 14.89
C TRP A 203 -0.65 -3.04 14.36
N ARG A 204 -1.66 -2.80 15.20
CA ARG A 204 -2.76 -1.88 14.90
C ARG A 204 -2.29 -0.43 15.04
N SER A 205 -1.59 0.06 14.03
CA SER A 205 -1.04 1.44 13.99
C SER A 205 -1.96 2.43 13.26
N PRO A 206 -1.88 3.72 13.59
CA PRO A 206 -2.64 4.76 12.89
C PRO A 206 -2.26 4.83 11.41
N LEU A 207 -3.25 5.17 10.58
CA LEU A 207 -3.12 5.15 9.12
C LEU A 207 -1.96 6.02 8.61
N LEU A 208 -1.75 7.19 9.21
CA LEU A 208 -0.62 8.07 8.86
C LEU A 208 0.75 7.43 9.11
N ALA A 209 0.93 6.74 10.25
CA ALA A 209 2.20 6.08 10.55
C ALA A 209 2.48 4.96 9.53
N LYS A 210 1.47 4.14 9.22
CA LYS A 210 1.60 3.09 8.19
C LYS A 210 1.98 3.69 6.84
N GLN A 211 1.31 4.77 6.43
CA GLN A 211 1.62 5.45 5.17
C GLN A 211 3.06 5.96 5.13
N VAL A 212 3.54 6.66 6.17
CA VAL A 212 4.91 7.19 6.21
C VAL A 212 5.96 6.08 6.16
N TYR A 213 5.78 4.99 6.92
CA TYR A 213 6.73 3.87 6.89
C TYR A 213 6.74 3.14 5.53
N LEU A 214 5.58 2.99 4.88
CA LEU A 214 5.51 2.41 3.54
C LEU A 214 6.17 3.30 2.49
N VAL A 215 6.03 4.63 2.60
CA VAL A 215 6.72 5.60 1.73
C VAL A 215 8.23 5.48 1.89
N ILE A 216 8.74 5.43 3.12
CA ILE A 216 10.17 5.28 3.39
C ILE A 216 10.69 3.93 2.88
N ALA A 217 9.97 2.84 3.11
CA ALA A 217 10.33 1.51 2.61
C ALA A 217 10.41 1.47 1.08
N SER A 218 9.45 2.11 0.39
CA SER A 218 9.46 2.28 -1.06
C SER A 218 10.69 3.05 -1.53
N CYS A 219 11.05 4.14 -0.85
CA CYS A 219 12.23 4.93 -1.18
C CYS A 219 13.53 4.14 -1.03
N ILE A 220 13.65 3.37 0.05
CA ILE A 220 14.82 2.51 0.30
C ILE A 220 14.92 1.43 -0.79
N MET A 221 13.81 0.76 -1.13
CA MET A 221 13.80 -0.24 -2.20
C MET A 221 14.17 0.36 -3.56
N ALA A 222 13.63 1.53 -3.91
CA ALA A 222 13.98 2.21 -5.16
C ALA A 222 15.47 2.58 -5.20
N TRP A 223 16.02 3.09 -4.10
CA TRP A 223 17.45 3.41 -4.01
C TRP A 223 18.33 2.15 -4.12
N VAL A 224 17.92 1.05 -3.49
CA VAL A 224 18.55 -0.27 -3.63
C VAL A 224 18.56 -0.69 -5.11
N LEU A 225 17.42 -0.66 -5.80
CA LEU A 225 17.34 -1.02 -7.22
C LEU A 225 18.27 -0.17 -8.09
N SER A 226 18.33 1.14 -7.86
CA SER A 226 19.23 2.06 -8.55
C SER A 226 20.71 1.80 -8.26
N ARG A 227 21.03 1.14 -7.15
CA ARG A 227 22.41 0.81 -6.79
C ARG A 227 22.86 -0.56 -7.30
N PHE A 228 21.94 -1.53 -7.32
CA PHE A 228 22.27 -2.92 -7.67
C PHE A 228 22.26 -3.19 -9.18
N PHE A 229 21.55 -2.41 -9.98
CA PHE A 229 21.39 -2.67 -11.41
C PHE A 229 21.99 -1.59 -12.29
N PRO A 230 22.79 -1.96 -13.31
CA PRO A 230 23.22 -1.05 -14.36
C PRO A 230 22.04 -0.65 -15.26
N GLU A 231 22.24 0.39 -16.07
CA GLU A 231 21.16 1.04 -16.83
C GLU A 231 20.41 0.07 -17.75
N TRP A 232 21.10 -0.72 -18.57
CA TRP A 232 20.45 -1.64 -19.52
C TRP A 232 19.66 -2.74 -18.81
N THR A 233 20.24 -3.36 -17.79
CA THR A 233 19.50 -4.32 -16.95
C THR A 233 18.28 -3.67 -16.31
N MET A 234 18.36 -2.42 -15.82
CA MET A 234 17.22 -1.73 -15.22
C MET A 234 16.07 -1.56 -16.21
N TRP A 235 16.33 -1.10 -17.43
CA TRP A 235 15.31 -1.00 -18.47
C TRP A 235 14.69 -2.37 -18.81
N ALA A 236 15.52 -3.40 -18.93
CA ALA A 236 15.05 -4.75 -19.20
C ALA A 236 14.20 -5.32 -18.05
N LEU A 237 14.57 -5.05 -16.79
CA LEU A 237 13.81 -5.45 -15.60
C LEU A 237 12.45 -4.76 -15.52
N LEU A 238 12.38 -3.47 -15.81
CA LEU A 238 11.10 -2.73 -15.82
C LEU A 238 10.13 -3.33 -16.81
N TRP A 239 10.61 -3.64 -18.02
CA TRP A 239 9.78 -4.26 -19.05
C TRP A 239 9.39 -5.70 -18.69
N GLY A 240 10.35 -6.50 -18.20
CA GLY A 240 10.12 -7.89 -17.80
C GLY A 240 9.13 -8.04 -16.64
N LEU A 241 9.24 -7.21 -15.60
CA LEU A 241 8.31 -7.20 -14.47
C LEU A 241 6.90 -6.72 -14.88
N ALA A 242 6.80 -5.71 -15.75
CA ALA A 242 5.51 -5.25 -16.25
C ALA A 242 4.78 -6.34 -17.07
N CYS A 243 5.51 -7.04 -17.95
CA CYS A 243 4.93 -8.19 -18.66
C CYS A 243 4.50 -9.29 -17.69
N TYR A 244 5.33 -9.62 -16.69
CA TYR A 244 5.00 -10.63 -15.69
C TYR A 244 3.72 -10.29 -14.91
N ASP A 245 3.57 -9.05 -14.43
CA ASP A 245 2.40 -8.62 -13.66
C ASP A 245 1.11 -8.76 -14.49
N ILE A 246 1.16 -8.39 -15.78
CA ILE A 246 0.05 -8.58 -16.73
C ILE A 246 -0.31 -10.07 -16.88
N PHE A 247 0.68 -10.94 -17.11
CA PHE A 247 0.43 -12.37 -17.29
C PHE A 247 -0.09 -13.02 -16.00
N ALA A 248 0.45 -12.64 -14.84
CA ALA A 248 0.05 -13.20 -13.56
C ALA A 248 -1.40 -12.84 -13.17
N VAL A 249 -1.88 -11.64 -13.51
CA VAL A 249 -3.26 -11.20 -13.23
C VAL A 249 -4.26 -11.76 -14.24
N LEU A 250 -3.88 -11.91 -15.52
CA LEU A 250 -4.79 -12.39 -16.57
C LEU A 250 -4.88 -13.92 -16.65
N ALA A 251 -3.89 -14.66 -16.16
CA ALA A 251 -3.93 -16.11 -16.19
C ALA A 251 -4.87 -16.67 -15.09
N PRO A 252 -5.83 -17.56 -15.43
CA PRO A 252 -6.60 -18.27 -14.43
C PRO A 252 -5.68 -19.29 -13.74
N CYS A 253 -5.07 -18.90 -12.62
CA CYS A 253 -4.15 -19.72 -11.84
C CYS A 253 -4.80 -20.21 -10.54
#